data_AF-A0A7Y1XR15-F1
#
_entry.id   AF-A0A7Y1XR15-F1
#
_cell.length_a   1.000
_cell.length_b   1.000
_cell.length_c   1.000
_cell.angle_alpha   90.00
_cell.angle_beta   90.00
_cell.angle_gamma   90.00
#
_symmetry.space_group_name_H-M   'P 1'
#
loop_
_entity.id
_entity.type
_entity.pdbx_description
1 polymer ?
#
loop_
_entity_poly.entity_id
_entity_poly.type
_entity_poly.pdbx_seq_one_letter_code
_entity_poly.pdbx_strand_id
1 'polypeptide(L)'
;MRRRIFGIENEYGVTCVLRGQRRLSPDEVARYLFRRVVSWGRSSNVFLENGARLYLDVGSHPEYATPECDGLYDVVAHDKAGERILEGLLRSAERRLEEEGIRGQIYLFKNNTDSAGNSYGCHENYMTSRKDDL
;
A
#
# COMPACT_ATOMS: atom_id res chain seq x y z
N MET A 1 -20.51 -3.07 -21.51
CA MET A 1 -19.23 -3.82 -21.44
C MET A 1 -19.52 -5.27 -21.11
N ARG A 2 -18.81 -6.21 -21.70
CA ARG A 2 -18.87 -7.63 -21.32
C ARG A 2 -18.21 -7.75 -19.94
N ARG A 3 -18.89 -8.38 -18.96
CA ARG A 3 -18.40 -8.55 -17.57
C ARG A 3 -17.02 -9.25 -17.58
N ARG A 4 -16.03 -8.68 -16.91
CA ARG A 4 -14.63 -9.15 -16.84
C ARG A 4 -14.11 -8.88 -15.43
N ILE A 5 -13.29 -9.78 -14.87
CA ILE A 5 -12.57 -9.51 -13.62
C ILE A 5 -11.36 -8.61 -13.89
N PHE A 6 -11.18 -7.61 -13.04
CA PHE A 6 -9.98 -6.77 -13.00
C PHE A 6 -9.61 -6.41 -11.56
N GLY A 7 -8.36 -6.00 -11.38
CA GLY A 7 -7.82 -5.55 -10.10
C GLY A 7 -6.65 -4.59 -10.30
N ILE A 8 -6.34 -3.82 -9.27
CA ILE A 8 -5.24 -2.86 -9.26
C ILE A 8 -4.32 -3.18 -8.07
N GLU A 9 -3.02 -3.12 -8.31
CA GLU A 9 -1.98 -3.23 -7.28
C GLU A 9 -1.21 -1.91 -7.23
N ASN A 10 -1.21 -1.25 -6.07
CA ASN A 10 -0.50 0.01 -5.89
C ASN A 10 0.59 -0.13 -4.84
N GLU A 11 1.82 0.21 -5.25
CA GLU A 11 2.95 0.40 -4.36
C GLU A 11 2.99 1.86 -3.88
N TYR A 12 3.19 2.06 -2.59
CA TYR A 12 3.24 3.40 -1.99
C TYR A 12 4.67 3.76 -1.60
N GLY A 13 5.13 4.91 -2.09
CA GLY A 13 6.36 5.51 -1.60
C GLY A 13 6.21 5.92 -0.14
N VAL A 14 7.21 5.65 0.70
CA VAL A 14 7.17 5.96 2.13
C VAL A 14 8.42 6.70 2.60
N THR A 15 8.24 7.74 3.42
CA THR A 15 9.36 8.46 4.05
C THR A 15 8.95 9.03 5.40
N CYS A 16 9.91 9.19 6.31
CA CYS A 16 9.72 9.92 7.56
C CYS A 16 10.74 11.04 7.63
N VAL A 17 10.26 12.28 7.80
CA VAL A 17 11.09 13.48 7.80
C VAL A 17 10.91 14.32 9.06
N LEU A 18 11.98 14.98 9.47
CA LEU A 18 11.98 15.99 10.53
C LEU A 18 12.75 17.21 10.01
N ARG A 19 12.09 18.37 9.92
CA ARG A 19 12.69 19.62 9.43
C ARG A 19 13.40 19.47 8.06
N GLY A 20 12.76 18.74 7.14
CA GLY A 20 13.27 18.53 5.78
C GLY A 20 14.37 17.47 5.65
N GLN A 21 14.81 16.85 6.76
CA GLN A 21 15.78 15.77 6.72
C GLN A 21 15.11 14.43 7.00
N ARG A 22 15.54 13.38 6.29
CA ARG A 22 15.09 12.01 6.54
C ARG A 22 15.45 11.62 7.98
N ARG A 23 14.46 11.16 8.73
CA ARG A 23 14.59 10.77 10.14
C ARG A 23 14.69 9.27 10.33
N LEU A 24 13.91 8.51 9.57
CA LEU A 24 13.92 7.05 9.55
C LEU A 24 14.09 6.55 8.11
N SER A 25 14.72 5.40 7.94
CA SER A 25 14.76 4.68 6.67
C SER A 25 13.35 4.19 6.27
N PRO A 26 13.09 3.97 4.96
CA PRO A 26 11.83 3.39 4.50
C PRO A 26 11.48 2.08 5.23
N ASP A 27 12.47 1.20 5.43
CA ASP A 27 12.31 -0.07 6.16
C ASP A 27 11.83 0.12 7.61
N GLU A 28 12.39 1.10 8.32
CA GLU A 28 11.96 1.41 9.68
C GLU A 28 10.52 1.91 9.70
N VAL A 29 10.17 2.83 8.80
CA VAL A 29 8.79 3.36 8.70
C VAL A 29 7.81 2.25 8.34
N ALA A 30 8.18 1.38 7.40
CA ALA A 30 7.40 0.20 7.02
C ALA A 30 7.12 -0.71 8.23
N ARG A 31 8.12 -0.94 9.10
CA ARG A 31 7.92 -1.71 10.34
C ARG A 31 6.93 -1.03 11.29
N TYR A 32 6.98 0.30 11.44
CA TYR A 32 6.00 1.02 12.27
C TYR A 32 4.57 0.91 11.71
N LEU A 33 4.41 1.03 10.39
CA LEU A 33 3.13 0.86 9.69
C LEU A 33 2.57 -0.55 9.89
N PHE A 34 3.38 -1.58 9.62
CA PHE A 34 2.93 -2.97 9.60
C PHE A 34 2.97 -3.68 10.95
N ARG A 35 3.47 -3.05 12.03
CA ARG A 35 3.45 -3.65 13.38
C ARG A 35 2.03 -4.08 13.80
N ARG A 36 0.98 -3.35 13.37
CA ARG A 36 -0.42 -3.73 13.61
C ARG A 36 -0.86 -4.90 12.71
N VAL A 37 -0.45 -4.88 11.44
CA VAL A 37 -0.77 -5.92 10.46
C VAL A 37 -0.18 -7.27 10.87
N VAL A 38 1.08 -7.27 11.32
CA VAL A 38 1.74 -8.48 11.86
C VAL A 38 1.00 -9.00 13.09
N SER A 39 0.45 -8.12 13.94
CA SER A 39 -0.37 -8.56 15.08
C SER A 39 -1.69 -9.22 14.68
N TRP A 40 -2.23 -8.89 13.49
CA TRP A 40 -3.46 -9.46 12.96
C TRP A 40 -3.23 -10.82 12.29
N GLY A 41 -2.18 -10.93 11.47
CA GLY A 41 -1.99 -12.09 10.58
C GLY A 41 -0.70 -12.88 10.78
N ARG A 42 0.13 -12.55 11.78
CA ARG A 42 1.49 -13.11 12.01
C ARG A 42 2.46 -12.95 10.82
N SER A 43 2.08 -12.16 9.82
CA SER A 43 2.80 -11.95 8.57
C SER A 43 2.67 -10.48 8.17
N SER A 44 3.66 -9.96 7.45
CA SER A 44 3.59 -8.66 6.77
C SER A 44 2.75 -8.73 5.49
N ASN A 45 2.15 -9.87 5.18
CA ASN A 45 1.28 -10.11 4.05
C ASN A 45 -0.03 -10.73 4.55
N VAL A 46 -1.14 -9.99 4.41
CA VAL A 46 -2.46 -10.38 4.91
C VAL A 46 -3.55 -10.11 3.89
N PHE A 47 -4.63 -10.86 4.00
CA PHE A 47 -5.91 -10.54 3.35
C PHE A 47 -6.80 -9.81 4.35
N LEU A 48 -7.47 -8.76 3.89
CA LEU A 48 -8.36 -7.91 4.67
C LEU A 48 -9.81 -8.38 4.53
N GLU A 49 -10.69 -7.94 5.44
CA GLU A 49 -12.11 -8.31 5.44
C GLU A 49 -12.85 -7.90 4.15
N ASN A 50 -12.36 -6.86 3.46
CA ASN A 50 -12.91 -6.41 2.18
C ASN A 50 -12.40 -7.23 0.97
N GLY A 51 -11.65 -8.32 1.20
CA GLY A 51 -11.06 -9.19 0.18
C GLY A 51 -9.76 -8.68 -0.42
N ALA A 52 -9.34 -7.46 -0.11
CA ALA A 52 -8.06 -6.91 -0.57
C ALA A 52 -6.87 -7.62 0.06
N ARG A 53 -5.72 -7.57 -0.60
CA ARG A 53 -4.44 -7.99 -0.03
C ARG A 53 -3.61 -6.76 0.34
N LEU A 54 -3.04 -6.77 1.53
CA LEU A 54 -2.13 -5.74 2.01
C LEU A 54 -0.82 -6.39 2.43
N TYR A 55 0.29 -5.93 1.84
CA TYR A 55 1.59 -6.51 2.12
C TYR A 55 2.75 -5.52 2.05
N LEU A 56 3.91 -5.94 2.55
CA LEU A 56 5.19 -5.28 2.28
C LEU A 56 5.89 -6.01 1.14
N ASP A 57 6.18 -5.29 0.08
CA ASP A 57 6.98 -5.81 -1.04
C ASP A 57 8.48 -5.86 -0.69
N VAL A 58 9.28 -6.56 -1.50
CA VAL A 58 10.74 -6.72 -1.38
C VAL A 58 11.46 -5.36 -1.32
N GLY A 59 10.88 -4.30 -1.89
CA GLY A 59 11.37 -2.92 -1.79
C GLY A 59 10.97 -2.14 -0.53
N SER A 60 10.34 -2.79 0.46
CA SER A 60 9.75 -2.17 1.66
C SER A 60 8.63 -1.15 1.39
N HIS A 61 8.06 -1.16 0.18
CA HIS A 61 6.87 -0.40 -0.14
C HIS A 61 5.64 -1.08 0.47
N PRO A 62 4.80 -0.35 1.22
CA PRO A 62 3.44 -0.78 1.47
C PRO A 62 2.71 -0.97 0.15
N GLU A 63 2.14 -2.15 -0.06
CA GLU A 63 1.42 -2.48 -1.28
C GLU A 63 0.00 -2.93 -0.97
N TYR A 64 -0.96 -2.34 -1.69
CA TYR A 64 -2.37 -2.69 -1.59
C TYR A 64 -2.87 -3.18 -2.96
N ALA A 65 -3.32 -4.43 -2.98
CA ALA A 65 -4.00 -5.03 -4.11
C ALA A 65 -5.50 -5.09 -3.83
N THR A 66 -6.31 -4.54 -4.73
CA THR A 66 -7.78 -4.59 -4.63
C THR A 66 -8.28 -6.04 -4.62
N PRO A 67 -9.46 -6.33 -4.03
CA PRO A 67 -10.15 -7.57 -4.37
C PRO A 67 -10.48 -7.60 -5.87
N GLU A 68 -10.81 -8.78 -6.37
CA GLU A 68 -11.33 -8.97 -7.71
C GLU A 68 -12.64 -8.20 -7.91
N CYS A 69 -12.66 -7.30 -8.89
CA CYS A 69 -13.83 -6.49 -9.22
C CYS A 69 -14.31 -6.80 -10.64
N ASP A 70 -15.61 -6.64 -10.90
CA ASP A 70 -16.19 -6.75 -12.24
C ASP A 70 -16.98 -5.52 -12.70
N GLY A 71 -17.06 -4.50 -11.84
CA GLY A 71 -17.55 -3.15 -12.11
C GLY A 71 -16.45 -2.11 -11.96
N LEU A 72 -16.36 -1.17 -12.90
CA LEU A 72 -15.33 -0.12 -12.88
C LEU A 72 -15.44 0.77 -11.63
N TYR A 73 -16.65 1.03 -11.18
CA TYR A 73 -16.88 1.78 -9.95
C TYR A 73 -16.37 1.01 -8.73
N ASP A 74 -16.50 -0.32 -8.71
CA ASP A 74 -16.08 -1.15 -7.58
C ASP A 74 -14.55 -1.15 -7.45
N VAL A 75 -13.81 -1.31 -8.55
CA VAL A 75 -12.34 -1.29 -8.48
C VAL A 75 -11.81 0.08 -8.05
N VAL A 76 -12.41 1.18 -8.52
CA VAL A 76 -12.04 2.53 -8.10
C VAL A 76 -12.39 2.75 -6.62
N ALA A 77 -13.55 2.26 -6.17
CA ALA A 77 -13.93 2.35 -4.77
C ALA A 77 -12.98 1.56 -3.86
N HIS A 78 -12.59 0.35 -4.27
CA HIS A 78 -11.64 -0.48 -3.53
C HIS A 78 -10.22 0.09 -3.55
N ASP A 79 -9.77 0.67 -4.66
CA ASP A 79 -8.50 1.40 -4.77
C ASP A 79 -8.47 2.59 -3.78
N LYS A 80 -9.54 3.39 -3.74
CA LYS A 80 -9.69 4.48 -2.77
C LYS A 80 -9.85 4.00 -1.34
N ALA A 81 -10.45 2.83 -1.11
CA ALA A 81 -10.48 2.22 0.21
C ALA A 81 -9.07 1.87 0.70
N GLY A 82 -8.18 1.42 -0.20
CA GLY A 82 -6.76 1.17 0.08
C GLY A 82 -6.06 2.41 0.65
N GLU A 83 -6.27 3.58 0.03
CA GLU A 83 -5.73 4.86 0.51
C GLU A 83 -6.19 5.17 1.95
N ARG A 84 -7.47 4.92 2.27
CA ARG A 84 -8.02 5.16 3.62
C ARG A 84 -7.49 4.18 4.66
N ILE A 85 -7.29 2.92 4.28
CA ILE A 85 -6.71 1.89 5.16
C ILE A 85 -5.26 2.27 5.50
N LEU A 86 -4.47 2.62 4.49
CA LEU A 86 -3.08 3.06 4.67
C LEU A 86 -2.98 4.36 5.48
N GLU A 87 -3.89 5.32 5.28
CA GLU A 87 -3.99 6.53 6.11
C GLU A 87 -4.23 6.17 7.60
N GLY A 88 -5.08 5.18 7.88
CA GLY A 88 -5.30 4.67 9.24
C GLY A 88 -4.05 4.02 9.86
N LEU A 89 -3.27 3.29 9.05
CA LEU A 89 -1.98 2.73 9.48
C LEU A 89 -0.94 3.82 9.75
N LEU A 90 -0.87 4.83 8.89
CA LEU A 90 -0.01 6.00 9.06
C LEU A 90 -0.29 6.71 10.39
N ARG A 91 -1.56 7.06 10.66
CA ARG A 91 -1.95 7.71 11.93
C ARG A 91 -1.62 6.85 13.15
N SER A 92 -1.70 5.52 13.01
CA SER A 92 -1.32 4.59 14.08
C SER A 92 0.19 4.54 14.28
N ALA A 93 0.98 4.63 13.20
CA ALA A 93 2.43 4.66 13.23
C ALA A 93 2.96 5.98 13.83
N GLU A 94 2.42 7.13 13.42
CA GLU A 94 2.83 8.43 13.96
C GLU A 94 2.59 8.54 15.46
N ARG A 95 1.44 8.07 15.96
CA ARG A 95 1.17 8.03 17.40
C ARG A 95 2.20 7.22 18.17
N ARG A 96 2.64 6.09 17.63
CA ARG A 96 3.69 5.25 18.25
C ARG A 96 5.04 5.96 18.24
N LEU A 97 5.38 6.63 17.15
CA LEU A 97 6.60 7.45 17.10
C LEU A 97 6.58 8.51 18.19
N GLU A 98 5.44 9.20 18.39
CA GLU A 98 5.26 10.17 19.46
C GLU A 98 5.39 9.54 20.85
N GLU A 99 4.73 8.40 21.10
CA GLU A 99 4.82 7.64 22.36
C GLU A 99 6.27 7.20 22.68
N GLU A 100 7.05 6.86 21.67
CA GLU A 100 8.47 6.49 21.78
C GLU A 100 9.41 7.72 21.80
N GLY A 101 8.87 8.94 21.78
CA GLY A 101 9.64 10.19 21.81
C GLY A 101 10.36 10.53 20.50
N ILE A 102 10.03 9.84 19.40
CA ILE A 102 10.60 10.04 18.07
C ILE A 102 9.79 11.10 17.34
N ARG A 103 10.37 12.29 17.18
CA ARG A 103 9.76 13.34 16.36
C ARG A 103 10.00 13.08 14.88
N GLY A 104 8.94 13.11 14.08
CA GLY A 104 8.98 13.01 12.63
C GLY A 104 7.57 12.98 12.06
N GLN A 105 7.43 13.28 10.77
CA GLN A 105 6.18 13.14 10.04
C GLN A 105 6.35 12.05 9.00
N ILE A 106 5.40 11.11 8.95
CA ILE A 106 5.39 10.05 7.95
C ILE A 106 4.59 10.55 6.74
N TYR A 107 5.14 10.33 5.55
CA TYR A 107 4.45 10.58 4.29
C TYR A 107 4.31 9.27 3.52
N LEU A 108 3.12 9.06 2.98
CA LEU A 108 2.83 8.03 2.00
C LEU A 108 2.47 8.71 0.68
N PHE A 109 3.08 8.26 -0.41
CA PHE A 109 2.87 8.79 -1.75
C PHE A 109 2.33 7.71 -2.66
N LYS A 110 1.22 8.03 -3.33
CA LYS A 110 0.69 7.25 -4.45
C LYS A 110 1.16 7.90 -5.75
N ASN A 111 2.42 7.69 -6.07
CA ASN A 111 3.10 8.13 -7.27
C ASN A 111 4.00 6.98 -7.76
N ASN A 112 4.96 7.26 -8.63
CA ASN A 112 5.76 6.20 -9.26
C ASN A 112 7.27 6.40 -9.15
N THR A 113 7.75 7.48 -8.55
CA THR A 113 9.19 7.78 -8.49
C THR A 113 9.58 8.46 -7.17
N ASP A 114 10.81 8.25 -6.74
CA ASP A 114 11.42 9.00 -5.64
C ASP A 114 12.47 10.01 -6.14
N SER A 115 13.00 10.82 -5.21
CA SER A 115 14.05 11.80 -5.52
C SER A 115 15.42 11.18 -5.82
N ALA A 116 15.59 9.88 -5.57
CA ALA A 116 16.81 9.14 -5.89
C ALA A 116 16.76 8.50 -7.29
N GLY A 117 15.62 8.62 -7.99
CA GLY A 117 15.42 8.05 -9.33
C GLY A 117 14.95 6.60 -9.32
N ASN A 118 14.59 6.04 -8.15
CA ASN A 118 13.94 4.74 -8.08
C ASN A 118 12.48 4.86 -8.54
N SER A 119 11.92 3.74 -9.00
CA SER A 119 10.54 3.66 -9.47
C SER A 119 9.76 2.61 -8.70
N TYR A 120 8.45 2.82 -8.58
CA TYR A 120 7.48 1.87 -8.04
C TYR A 120 6.17 1.92 -8.83
N GLY A 121 5.40 0.84 -8.76
CA GLY A 121 4.38 0.49 -9.72
C GLY A 121 2.94 0.84 -9.33
N CYS A 122 2.12 1.08 -10.36
CA CYS A 122 0.68 0.85 -10.33
C CYS A 122 0.39 -0.20 -11.40
N HIS A 123 0.03 -1.40 -10.98
CA HIS A 123 -0.21 -2.53 -11.88
C HIS A 123 -1.70 -2.75 -12.08
N GLU A 124 -2.07 -3.11 -13.31
CA GLU A 124 -3.44 -3.40 -13.70
C GLU A 124 -3.55 -4.86 -14.13
N ASN A 125 -4.49 -5.57 -13.54
CA ASN A 125 -4.76 -6.97 -13.83
C ASN A 125 -6.08 -7.08 -14.59
N TYR A 126 -6.07 -7.76 -15.73
CA TYR A 126 -7.25 -7.97 -16.56
C TYR A 126 -7.43 -9.45 -16.87
N MET A 127 -8.55 -10.03 -16.43
CA MET A 127 -8.90 -11.40 -16.80
C MET A 127 -9.12 -11.48 -18.30
N THR A 128 -8.47 -12.46 -18.92
CA THR A 128 -8.55 -12.71 -20.36
C THR A 128 -8.95 -14.17 -20.60
N SER A 129 -9.44 -14.47 -21.80
CA SER A 129 -9.76 -15.84 -22.19
C SER A 129 -8.49 -16.54 -22.69
N ARG A 130 -8.35 -17.83 -22.43
CA ARG A 130 -7.24 -18.64 -22.97
C ARG A 130 -7.25 -18.72 -24.51
N LYS A 131 -8.33 -18.30 -25.16
CA LYS A 131 -8.49 -18.33 -26.63
C LYS A 131 -8.08 -17.03 -27.32
N ASP A 132 -7.60 -16.01 -26.60
CA ASP A 132 -7.39 -14.68 -27.20
C ASP A 132 -6.24 -14.65 -28.24
N ASP A 133 -5.41 -15.70 -28.30
CA ASP A 133 -4.34 -15.91 -29.31
C ASP A 133 -4.68 -16.96 -30.40
N LEU A 134 -5.89 -17.55 -30.39
CA LEU A 134 -6.35 -18.55 -31.37
C LEU A 134 -7.27 -17.92 -32.42
#